data_AF-J2IEC6-F1
#
_entry.id   AF-J2IEC6-F1
#
_cell.length_a   1.000
_cell.length_b   1.000
_cell.length_c   1.000
_cell.angle_alpha   90.00
_cell.angle_beta   90.00
_cell.angle_gamma   90.00
#
_symmetry.space_group_name_H-M   'P 1'
#
loop_
_entity.id
_entity.type
_entity.pdbx_description
1 polymer ?
#
loop_
_entity_poly.entity_id
_entity_poly.type
_entity_poly.pdbx_seq_one_letter_code
_entity_poly.pdbx_strand_id
1 'polypeptide(L)'
;MKRIYTREELRELVWATPMQKLAAEFGLSDKGLAKTCARHLVPVPPRGYWARIEAGQSVNKTPLREVENKDLHTVHIGATKERLLSDTVLTAVTASRSEAKAGRAERRKTAADGATVTLEEPGDRPQRSIASIVR
;
A
#
# COMPACT_ATOMS: atom_id res chain seq x y z
N MET A 1 17.01 -16.41 9.75
CA MET A 1 16.59 -15.15 9.10
C MET A 1 16.69 -14.00 10.09
N LYS A 2 17.40 -12.93 9.72
CA LYS A 2 17.50 -11.68 10.49
C LYS A 2 16.11 -11.02 10.53
N ARG A 3 15.66 -10.59 11.72
CA ARG A 3 14.32 -9.95 11.92
C ARG A 3 14.41 -8.52 12.43
N ILE A 4 15.64 -8.04 12.62
CA ILE A 4 15.98 -6.69 13.08
C ILE A 4 16.86 -6.09 12.00
N TYR A 5 16.45 -4.99 11.40
CA TYR A 5 17.18 -4.31 10.33
C TYR A 5 17.37 -2.85 10.68
N THR A 6 18.47 -2.26 10.23
CA THR A 6 18.57 -0.80 10.25
C THR A 6 17.68 -0.20 9.15
N ARG A 7 17.32 1.07 9.32
CA ARG A 7 16.54 1.83 8.33
C ARG A 7 17.20 1.83 6.96
N GLU A 8 18.53 1.95 6.92
CA GLU A 8 19.32 1.94 5.69
C GLU A 8 19.35 0.55 5.06
N GLU A 9 19.57 -0.50 5.86
CA GLU A 9 19.51 -1.88 5.38
C GLU A 9 18.13 -2.18 4.77
N LEU A 10 17.05 -1.76 5.44
CA LEU A 10 15.70 -1.98 4.93
C LEU A 10 15.45 -1.20 3.64
N ARG A 11 15.98 0.04 3.50
CA ARG A 11 15.93 0.78 2.24
C ARG A 11 16.60 -0.03 1.14
N GLU A 12 17.85 -0.43 1.34
CA GLU A 12 18.60 -1.14 0.31
C GLU A 12 17.89 -2.42 -0.12
N LEU A 13 17.34 -3.19 0.83
CA LEU A 13 16.57 -4.39 0.52
C LEU A 13 15.30 -4.09 -0.31
N VAL A 14 14.54 -3.05 0.06
CA VAL A 14 13.32 -2.63 -0.66
C VAL A 14 13.63 -2.08 -2.05
N TRP A 15 14.82 -1.50 -2.25
CA TRP A 15 15.27 -0.96 -3.53
C TRP A 15 16.02 -1.99 -4.39
N ALA A 16 16.53 -3.07 -3.81
CA ALA A 16 17.19 -4.18 -4.49
C ALA A 16 16.22 -5.29 -4.92
N THR A 17 15.15 -5.51 -4.15
CA THR A 17 14.19 -6.60 -4.38
C THR A 17 12.75 -6.08 -4.37
N PRO A 18 11.87 -6.53 -5.29
CA PRO A 18 10.48 -6.14 -5.27
C PRO A 18 9.79 -6.54 -3.95
N MET A 19 8.96 -5.64 -3.43
CA MET A 19 8.29 -5.81 -2.13
C MET A 19 7.50 -7.10 -2.02
N GLN A 20 6.94 -7.63 -3.11
CA GLN A 20 6.21 -8.90 -3.09
C GLN A 20 7.11 -10.09 -2.70
N LYS A 21 8.29 -10.20 -3.32
CA LYS A 21 9.26 -11.25 -3.00
C LYS A 21 9.80 -11.06 -1.59
N LEU A 22 10.17 -9.83 -1.26
CA LEU A 22 10.72 -9.49 0.05
C LEU A 22 9.71 -9.74 1.17
N ALA A 23 8.42 -9.44 0.96
CA ALA A 23 7.36 -9.74 1.93
C ALA A 23 7.15 -11.26 2.10
N ALA A 24 7.20 -12.04 1.02
CA ALA A 24 7.11 -13.50 1.08
C ALA A 24 8.26 -14.12 1.91
N GLU A 25 9.48 -13.65 1.69
CA GLU A 25 10.67 -14.08 2.47
C GLU A 25 10.52 -13.78 3.97
N PHE A 26 9.87 -12.65 4.30
CA PHE A 26 9.60 -12.27 5.68
C PHE A 26 8.34 -12.89 6.28
N GLY A 27 7.58 -13.68 5.52
CA GLY A 27 6.29 -14.22 5.96
C GLY A 27 5.25 -13.13 6.23
N LEU A 28 5.34 -12.00 5.54
CA LEU A 28 4.44 -10.85 5.65
C LEU A 28 3.63 -10.67 4.36
N SER A 29 2.51 -9.96 4.47
CA SER A 29 1.83 -9.42 3.29
C SER A 29 2.55 -8.16 2.79
N ASP A 30 2.45 -7.90 1.49
CA ASP A 30 2.92 -6.69 0.80
C ASP A 30 2.48 -5.41 1.54
N LYS A 31 1.20 -5.32 1.93
CA LYS A 31 0.67 -4.19 2.72
C LYS A 31 1.24 -4.10 4.13
N GLY A 32 1.56 -5.24 4.73
CA GLY A 32 2.15 -5.32 6.07
C GLY A 32 3.55 -4.72 6.07
N LEU A 33 4.36 -5.12 5.10
CA LEU A 33 5.68 -4.56 4.86
C LEU A 33 5.61 -3.06 4.54
N ALA A 34 4.69 -2.63 3.66
CA ALA A 34 4.50 -1.22 3.32
C ALA A 34 4.17 -0.36 4.54
N LYS A 35 3.32 -0.89 5.44
CA LYS A 35 3.00 -0.22 6.71
C LYS A 35 4.24 -0.09 7.59
N THR A 36 5.10 -1.09 7.64
CA THR A 36 6.36 -1.00 8.38
C THR A 36 7.28 0.06 7.79
N CYS A 37 7.47 0.09 6.46
CA CYS A 37 8.27 1.13 5.81
C CYS A 37 7.73 2.54 6.11
N ALA A 38 6.41 2.73 6.06
CA ALA A 38 5.78 4.01 6.38
C ALA A 38 6.02 4.45 7.83
N ARG A 39 5.93 3.52 8.80
CA ARG A 39 6.20 3.82 10.22
C ARG A 39 7.64 4.25 10.48
N HIS A 40 8.60 3.70 9.74
CA HIS A 40 10.03 3.99 9.88
C HIS A 40 10.51 5.08 8.91
N LEU A 41 9.59 5.78 8.22
CA LEU A 41 9.89 6.82 7.24
C LEU A 41 10.95 6.35 6.22
N VAL A 42 10.84 5.09 5.79
CA VAL A 42 11.66 4.51 4.74
C VAL A 42 11.00 4.83 3.39
N PRO A 43 11.69 5.52 2.47
CA PRO A 43 11.16 5.81 1.16
C PRO A 43 11.01 4.51 0.36
N VAL A 44 9.78 4.22 -0.03
CA VAL A 44 9.42 3.07 -0.88
C VAL A 44 9.50 3.52 -2.34
N PRO A 45 10.01 2.67 -3.26
CA PRO A 45 10.01 3.00 -4.68
C PRO A 45 8.59 3.31 -5.19
N PRO A 46 8.43 4.29 -6.09
CA PRO A 46 7.12 4.64 -6.64
C PRO A 46 6.51 3.47 -7.42
N ARG A 47 5.18 3.47 -7.57
CA ARG A 47 4.50 2.49 -8.41
C ARG A 47 5.07 2.55 -9.84
N GLY A 48 5.40 1.39 -10.41
CA GLY A 48 6.02 1.29 -11.73
C GLY A 48 7.54 1.45 -11.75
N TYR A 49 8.21 1.71 -10.62
CA TYR A 49 9.68 1.68 -10.56
C TYR A 49 10.25 0.36 -11.10
N TRP A 50 9.71 -0.77 -10.65
CA TRP A 50 10.14 -2.09 -11.10
C TRP A 50 9.87 -2.34 -12.58
N ALA A 51 8.71 -1.92 -13.09
CA ALA A 51 8.41 -2.00 -14.53
C ALA A 51 9.41 -1.20 -15.39
N ARG A 52 9.88 -0.05 -14.89
CA ARG A 52 10.92 0.76 -15.56
C ARG A 52 12.29 0.09 -15.53
N ILE A 53 12.65 -0.56 -14.41
CA ILE A 53 13.89 -1.35 -14.29
C ILE A 53 13.85 -2.56 -15.24
N GLU A 54 12.72 -3.27 -15.30
CA GLU A 54 12.52 -4.40 -16.23
C GLU A 54 12.57 -3.95 -17.70
N ALA A 55 12.10 -2.73 -17.99
CA ALA A 55 12.23 -2.10 -19.29
C ALA A 55 13.65 -1.55 -19.60
N GLY A 56 14.64 -1.78 -18.72
CA GLY A 56 16.03 -1.36 -18.93
C GLY A 56 16.28 0.14 -18.76
N GLN A 57 15.35 0.89 -18.17
CA GLN A 57 15.55 2.32 -17.93
C GLN A 57 16.41 2.57 -16.69
N SER A 58 17.40 3.46 -16.80
CA SER A 58 18.15 3.94 -15.63
C SER A 58 17.27 4.84 -14.77
N VAL A 59 16.98 4.42 -13.55
CA VAL A 59 16.18 5.21 -12.58
C VAL A 59 17.09 5.69 -11.46
N ASN A 60 17.09 7.01 -11.22
CA ASN A 60 17.82 7.59 -10.09
C ASN A 60 17.16 7.18 -8.77
N LYS A 61 17.95 6.60 -7.87
CA LYS A 61 17.51 6.25 -6.53
C LYS A 61 17.25 7.53 -5.73
N THR A 62 16.11 7.62 -5.04
CA THR A 62 15.82 8.76 -4.18
C THR A 62 16.76 8.73 -2.97
N PRO A 63 17.53 9.81 -2.70
CA PRO A 63 18.43 9.84 -1.56
C PRO A 63 17.63 9.71 -0.26
N LEU A 64 18.20 8.97 0.69
CA LEU A 64 17.56 8.72 1.97
C LEU A 64 17.58 10.01 2.79
N ARG A 65 16.42 10.57 3.12
CA ARG A 65 16.33 11.70 4.05
C ARG A 65 16.92 11.29 5.39
N GLU A 66 17.87 12.05 5.93
CA GLU A 66 18.37 11.84 7.30
C GLU A 66 17.25 12.09 8.31
N VAL A 67 17.16 11.23 9.32
CA VAL A 67 16.15 11.30 10.37
C VAL A 67 16.89 11.21 11.70
N GLU A 68 16.72 12.20 12.57
CA GLU A 68 17.42 12.32 13.86
C GLU A 68 16.86 11.38 14.94
N ASN A 69 15.64 10.85 14.75
CA ASN A 69 14.97 10.00 15.73
C ASN A 69 15.58 8.60 15.79
N LYS A 70 16.24 8.30 16.92
CA LYS A 70 16.92 7.00 17.13
C LYS A 70 15.98 5.80 17.02
N ASP A 71 14.75 5.92 17.50
CA ASP A 71 13.74 4.84 17.47
C ASP A 71 13.34 4.43 16.04
N LEU A 72 13.54 5.30 15.06
CA LEU A 72 13.20 5.01 13.66
C LEU A 72 14.33 4.28 12.92
N HIS A 73 15.55 4.26 13.46
CA HIS A 73 16.68 3.55 12.83
C HIS A 73 16.57 2.04 12.93
N THR A 74 15.85 1.51 13.92
CA THR A 74 15.71 0.06 14.12
C THR A 74 14.34 -0.43 13.71
N VAL A 75 14.29 -1.31 12.72
CA VAL A 75 13.05 -1.90 12.19
C VAL A 75 12.94 -3.36 12.61
N HIS A 76 11.84 -3.69 13.28
CA HIS A 76 11.49 -5.07 13.64
C HIS A 76 10.47 -5.64 12.65
N ILE A 77 10.88 -6.66 11.90
CA ILE A 77 10.06 -7.33 10.88
C ILE A 77 9.47 -8.61 11.49
N GLY A 78 8.13 -8.76 11.42
CA GLY A 78 7.45 -9.97 11.90
C GLY A 78 7.29 -10.08 13.42
N ALA A 79 7.55 -9.00 14.17
CA ALA A 79 7.07 -8.89 15.54
C ALA A 79 5.58 -8.53 15.50
N THR A 80 4.71 -9.52 15.35
CA THR A 80 3.32 -9.31 15.79
C THR A 80 3.39 -8.88 17.25
N LYS A 81 2.68 -7.80 17.59
CA LYS A 81 2.56 -7.29 18.97
C LYS A 81 2.28 -8.45 19.96
N GLU A 82 1.58 -9.44 19.44
CA GLU A 82 1.24 -10.76 19.99
C GLU A 82 2.42 -11.50 20.65
N ARG A 83 3.64 -11.44 20.11
CA ARG A 83 4.78 -12.16 20.69
C ARG A 83 5.35 -11.50 21.96
N LEU A 84 4.98 -10.25 22.22
CA LEU A 84 5.43 -9.47 23.37
C LEU A 84 4.34 -9.36 24.46
N LEU A 85 3.17 -9.94 24.23
CA LEU A 85 2.00 -9.82 25.07
C LEU A 85 1.83 -11.11 25.89
N SER A 86 1.62 -10.97 27.20
CA SER A 86 1.22 -12.09 28.06
C SER A 86 -0.12 -12.67 27.59
N ASP A 87 -0.34 -13.94 27.89
CA ASP A 87 -1.49 -14.75 27.44
C ASP A 87 -2.86 -14.08 27.64
N THR A 88 -3.02 -13.35 28.75
CA THR A 88 -4.21 -12.56 29.06
C THR A 88 -4.49 -11.47 28.01
N VAL A 89 -3.46 -10.75 27.57
CA VAL A 89 -3.63 -9.63 26.63
C VAL A 89 -3.89 -10.13 25.21
N LEU A 90 -3.38 -11.32 24.86
CA LEU A 90 -3.69 -11.99 23.60
C LEU A 90 -5.18 -12.31 23.47
N THR A 91 -5.76 -12.91 24.50
CA THR A 91 -7.19 -13.26 24.55
C THR A 91 -8.08 -12.02 24.45
N ALA A 92 -7.71 -10.93 25.14
CA ALA A 92 -8.44 -9.66 25.06
C ALA A 92 -8.38 -9.02 23.65
N VAL A 93 -7.21 -9.08 23.00
CA VAL A 93 -7.00 -8.55 21.64
C VAL A 93 -7.77 -9.35 20.58
N THR A 94 -7.80 -10.68 20.65
CA THR A 94 -8.50 -11.51 19.67
C THR A 94 -10.01 -11.34 19.78
N ALA A 95 -10.54 -11.22 21.01
CA ALA A 95 -11.93 -10.87 21.26
C ALA A 95 -12.29 -9.51 20.64
N SER A 96 -11.51 -8.46 20.96
CA SER A 96 -11.78 -7.10 20.44
C SER A 96 -11.69 -7.00 18.90
N ARG A 97 -10.85 -7.83 18.28
CA ARG A 97 -10.59 -7.78 16.83
C ARG A 97 -11.63 -8.55 16.02
N SER A 98 -12.25 -9.60 16.55
CA SER A 98 -13.33 -10.33 15.87
C SER A 98 -14.58 -9.45 15.71
N GLU A 99 -14.89 -8.66 16.73
CA GLU A 99 -15.98 -7.68 16.75
C GLU A 99 -15.75 -6.57 15.71
N ALA A 100 -14.54 -6.01 15.66
CA ALA A 100 -14.19 -4.96 14.68
C ALA A 100 -14.11 -5.48 13.23
N LYS A 101 -13.69 -6.74 13.03
CA LYS A 101 -13.59 -7.36 11.69
C LYS A 101 -14.99 -7.62 11.10
N ALA A 102 -15.96 -8.01 11.93
CA ALA A 102 -17.35 -8.18 11.52
C ALA A 102 -17.96 -6.86 11.03
N GLY A 103 -17.81 -5.76 11.79
CA GLY A 103 -18.34 -4.45 11.40
C GLY A 103 -17.71 -3.85 10.13
N ARG A 104 -16.43 -4.15 9.86
CA ARG A 104 -15.72 -3.67 8.65
C ARG A 104 -16.04 -4.51 7.40
N ALA A 105 -16.29 -5.80 7.56
CA ALA A 105 -16.72 -6.66 6.46
C ALA A 105 -18.12 -6.26 5.95
N GLU A 106 -19.01 -5.89 6.87
CA GLU A 106 -20.39 -5.50 6.52
C GLU A 106 -20.45 -4.16 5.77
N ARG A 107 -19.71 -3.13 6.22
CA ARG A 107 -19.60 -1.84 5.48
C ARG A 107 -19.02 -1.98 4.06
N ARG A 108 -18.24 -3.03 3.80
CA ARG A 108 -17.66 -3.28 2.48
C ARG A 108 -18.66 -3.95 1.53
N LYS A 109 -19.67 -4.66 2.04
CA LYS A 109 -20.78 -5.22 1.26
C LYS A 109 -21.79 -4.14 0.87
N THR A 110 -22.11 -3.21 1.76
CA THR A 110 -23.02 -2.08 1.47
C THR A 110 -22.45 -1.04 0.50
N ALA A 111 -21.14 -1.06 0.24
CA ALA A 111 -20.51 -0.20 -0.77
C ALA A 111 -20.38 -0.86 -2.15
N ALA A 112 -20.78 -2.13 -2.30
CA ALA A 112 -20.78 -2.84 -3.57
C ALA A 112 -22.13 -2.77 -4.32
N ASP A 113 -23.19 -2.27 -3.67
CA ASP A 113 -24.53 -2.15 -4.25
C ASP A 113 -24.95 -0.67 -4.34
N GLY A 114 -24.18 0.15 -5.06
CA GLY A 114 -24.44 1.59 -5.12
C GLY A 114 -23.44 2.39 -5.93
N ALA A 115 -23.09 1.92 -7.13
CA ALA A 115 -22.53 2.76 -8.19
C ALA A 115 -22.57 2.02 -9.54
N THR A 116 -23.75 1.66 -10.03
CA THR A 116 -23.97 1.65 -11.48
C THR A 116 -24.01 3.10 -11.93
N VAL A 117 -22.84 3.65 -12.27
CA VAL A 117 -22.78 4.83 -13.13
C VAL A 117 -23.23 4.36 -14.50
N THR A 118 -24.51 4.58 -14.80
CA THR A 118 -25.05 4.52 -16.16
C THR A 118 -24.33 5.60 -16.97
N LEU A 119 -23.29 5.21 -17.71
CA LEU A 119 -22.81 6.01 -18.84
C LEU A 119 -23.89 5.89 -19.91
N GLU A 120 -24.77 6.89 -19.99
CA GLU A 120 -25.56 7.10 -21.20
C GLU A 120 -24.59 7.40 -22.36
N GLU A 121 -24.69 6.55 -23.37
CA GLU A 121 -24.11 6.73 -24.70
C GLU A 121 -24.48 8.11 -25.27
N PRO A 122 -23.51 8.94 -25.71
CA PRO A 122 -23.83 10.12 -26.50
C PRO A 122 -24.26 9.69 -27.91
N GLY A 123 -25.54 9.33 -28.03
CA GLY A 123 -26.22 9.05 -29.27
C GLY A 123 -26.64 10.33 -30.02
N ASP A 124 -26.19 10.38 -31.26
CA ASP A 124 -26.78 11.05 -32.43
C ASP A 124 -26.49 12.54 -32.70
N ARG A 125 -25.81 12.75 -33.82
CA ARG A 125 -25.49 14.04 -34.44
C ARG A 125 -26.68 14.53 -35.29
N PRO A 126 -27.25 15.72 -35.04
CA PRO A 126 -28.00 16.43 -36.08
C PRO A 126 -27.12 17.52 -36.72
N GLN A 127 -26.35 17.14 -37.74
CA GLN A 127 -25.81 18.11 -38.70
C GLN A 127 -26.95 18.51 -39.66
N ARG A 128 -27.76 19.54 -39.36
CA ARG A 128 -28.59 20.18 -40.40
C ARG A 128 -29.16 21.55 -40.04
N SER A 129 -28.82 22.51 -40.91
CA SER A 129 -29.57 23.72 -41.29
C SER A 129 -29.56 24.94 -40.37
N ILE A 130 -28.58 25.83 -40.58
CA ILE A 130 -28.71 27.29 -40.33
C ILE A 130 -28.85 28.03 -41.69
N ALA A 131 -29.45 27.38 -42.69
CA ALA A 131 -29.74 28.00 -43.99
C ALA A 131 -30.97 28.95 -43.96
N SER A 132 -31.29 29.56 -42.82
CA SER A 132 -32.46 30.44 -42.66
C SER A 132 -32.17 31.77 -41.95
N ILE A 133 -30.90 32.15 -41.77
CA ILE A 133 -30.51 33.44 -41.18
C ILE A 133 -29.58 34.22 -42.13
N VAL A 134 -30.06 34.46 -43.34
CA VAL A 134 -29.69 35.64 -44.13
C VAL A 134 -30.95 36.12 -44.85
N ARG A 135 -31.46 37.27 -44.42
CA ARG A 135 -32.28 38.17 -45.24
C ARG A 135 -31.94 39.60 -44.87
#